data_AF-A0A8T7MLN0-F1
#
_entry.id   AF-A0A8T7MLN0-F1
#
_cell.length_a   1.000
_cell.length_b   1.000
_cell.length_c   1.000
_cell.angle_alpha   90.00
_cell.angle_beta   90.00
_cell.angle_gamma   90.00
#
_symmetry.space_group_name_H-M   'P 1'
#
loop_
_entity.id
_entity.type
_entity.pdbx_description
1 polymer ?
#
loop_
_entity_poly.entity_id
_entity_poly.type
_entity_poly.pdbx_seq_one_letter_code
_entity_poly.pdbx_strand_id
1 'polypeptide(L)'
;MYVVVSEEYLEQLLANREVLGGELFGQMVDGGSVIRLLYFHAVSPAESHAASRVTKTLRRTTDNVVVGRWQRGGDITTAQLQPGQLLLQEEAGQILFYRATEEGELVPQAAERLTFYKNYQSRITGLFDTVSLSSKTVAVIGLGTGGSVAAVELAKAGVGKMRLADFDRLEVHNLVRHVCGIQDLGRYKTHALKDYLLNTSPFIQVETFDIDVTEDENVLVGLLEGCDLVVGATDSEDAKAAINRVAWRLKIPAVYGAAYEMGFGGDIFTSQPNDAGLACYHCFRMATSDIFGEQPHEQIGDYGSIRPQPALSMDVGMVTLIMVRAAMGVLLKNDQTTRLHPYPSNWILWGNQPQPGWIFEEPLQSRFVDVSADPDCPICGKGASPDLLAENAELLESLSEPPVLPPSLSHFG
;
A
#
# COMPACT_ATOMS: atom_id res chain seq x y z
N MET A 1 0.86 -2.83 29.98
CA MET A 1 1.55 -3.70 28.98
C MET A 1 0.57 -3.95 27.84
N TYR A 2 0.97 -3.84 26.57
CA TYR A 2 0.08 -4.04 25.42
C TYR A 2 0.43 -5.36 24.74
N VAL A 3 -0.54 -6.25 24.61
CA VAL A 3 -0.35 -7.55 23.95
C VAL A 3 -1.23 -7.62 22.72
N VAL A 4 -0.60 -7.86 21.57
CA VAL A 4 -1.25 -7.93 20.28
C VAL A 4 -1.46 -9.40 19.91
N VAL A 5 -2.72 -9.83 19.76
CA VAL A 5 -3.07 -11.19 19.31
C VAL A 5 -4.16 -11.09 18.24
N SER A 6 -4.05 -11.87 17.15
CA SER A 6 -5.10 -11.96 16.12
C SER A 6 -6.32 -12.74 16.62
N GLU A 7 -7.50 -12.43 16.08
CA GLU A 7 -8.78 -13.00 16.53
C GLU A 7 -8.96 -14.48 16.13
N GLU A 8 -8.52 -14.83 14.93
CA GLU A 8 -8.54 -16.18 14.38
C GLU A 8 -7.70 -17.16 15.23
N TYR A 9 -6.61 -16.68 15.84
CA TYR A 9 -5.81 -17.46 16.78
C TYR A 9 -6.45 -17.60 18.16
N LEU A 10 -7.31 -16.68 18.61
CA LEU A 10 -8.08 -16.87 19.84
C LEU A 10 -9.10 -17.99 19.67
N GLU A 11 -9.80 -18.02 18.53
CA GLU A 11 -10.75 -19.08 18.21
C GLU A 11 -10.06 -20.43 18.00
N GLN A 12 -8.88 -20.45 17.37
CA GLN A 12 -8.07 -21.68 17.22
C GLN A 12 -7.38 -22.14 18.52
N LEU A 13 -6.95 -21.25 19.42
CA LEU A 13 -6.46 -21.59 20.78
C LEU A 13 -7.56 -22.22 21.64
N LEU A 14 -8.80 -21.74 21.47
CA LEU A 14 -9.98 -22.27 22.14
C LEU A 14 -10.45 -23.59 21.49
N ALA A 15 -10.24 -23.77 20.18
CA ALA A 15 -10.66 -24.95 19.43
C ALA A 15 -9.64 -26.10 19.41
N ASN A 16 -8.33 -25.83 19.41
CA ASN A 16 -7.25 -26.81 19.33
C ASN A 16 -6.43 -26.82 20.62
N ARG A 17 -6.74 -27.78 21.49
CA ARG A 17 -6.22 -27.93 22.86
C ARG A 17 -4.76 -28.39 22.97
N GLU A 18 -4.08 -28.69 21.88
CA GLU A 18 -2.70 -29.19 21.89
C GLU A 18 -1.89 -28.52 20.79
N VAL A 19 -0.60 -28.30 21.07
CA VAL A 19 0.45 -27.77 20.17
C VAL A 19 0.50 -26.24 20.09
N LEU A 20 1.65 -25.66 20.47
CA LEU A 20 2.44 -24.69 19.65
C LEU A 20 3.59 -24.11 20.49
N GLY A 21 4.83 -24.45 20.12
CA GLY A 21 6.08 -23.91 20.68
C GLY A 21 6.62 -22.74 19.85
N GLY A 22 6.16 -21.52 20.14
CA GLY A 22 6.66 -20.28 19.51
C GLY A 22 7.42 -19.39 20.51
N GLU A 23 8.40 -18.62 20.02
CA GLU A 23 9.14 -17.62 20.81
C GLU A 23 8.44 -16.24 20.83
N LEU A 24 8.58 -15.53 21.95
CA LEU A 24 7.88 -14.29 22.30
C LEU A 24 8.84 -13.09 22.20
N PHE A 25 8.45 -11.99 21.53
CA PHE A 25 9.27 -10.76 21.46
C PHE A 25 8.58 -9.55 22.09
N GLY A 26 9.33 -8.74 22.85
CA GLY A 26 8.90 -7.43 23.35
C GLY A 26 10.04 -6.47 23.71
N GLN A 27 9.77 -5.17 23.75
CA GLN A 27 10.74 -4.09 24.03
C GLN A 27 10.17 -3.12 25.09
N MET A 28 11.02 -2.57 25.96
CA MET A 28 10.67 -1.44 26.85
C MET A 28 10.92 -0.09 26.17
N VAL A 29 10.09 0.88 26.50
CA VAL A 29 10.39 2.31 26.32
C VAL A 29 10.58 2.92 27.72
N ASP A 30 11.67 3.66 27.89
CA ASP A 30 12.11 4.21 29.17
C ASP A 30 11.09 5.19 29.77
N GLY A 31 10.97 5.23 31.10
CA GLY A 31 10.18 6.24 31.82
C GLY A 31 8.66 6.05 31.93
N GLY A 32 8.09 4.91 31.53
CA GLY A 32 6.65 4.67 31.68
C GLY A 32 6.12 3.49 30.86
N SER A 33 6.34 2.28 31.38
CA SER A 33 5.64 1.01 31.10
C SER A 33 4.87 0.84 29.78
N VAL A 34 5.58 0.69 28.66
CA VAL A 34 5.04 0.09 27.43
C VAL A 34 5.91 -1.10 27.05
N ILE A 35 5.42 -2.31 27.32
CA ILE A 35 5.93 -3.57 26.78
C ILE A 35 4.94 -4.01 25.70
N ARG A 36 5.41 -4.15 24.46
CA ARG A 36 4.64 -4.63 23.31
C ARG A 36 4.99 -6.10 23.11
N LEU A 37 4.01 -7.00 23.26
CA LEU A 37 4.19 -8.41 22.94
C LEU A 37 3.54 -8.70 21.59
N LEU A 38 4.36 -9.09 20.62
CA LEU A 38 3.96 -9.50 19.28
C LEU A 38 4.24 -11.00 19.14
N TYR A 39 3.18 -11.80 19.02
CA TYR A 39 3.28 -13.23 18.70
C TYR A 39 2.92 -13.41 17.22
N PHE A 40 3.86 -13.95 16.42
CA PHE A 40 3.63 -14.29 15.03
C PHE A 40 3.59 -15.83 14.91
N HIS A 41 2.51 -16.37 14.35
CA HIS A 41 2.55 -17.73 13.81
C HIS A 41 2.94 -17.61 12.32
N ALA A 42 4.04 -18.25 11.91
CA ALA A 42 4.33 -18.43 10.50
C ALA A 42 3.47 -19.59 10.00
N VAL A 43 2.47 -19.31 9.15
CA VAL A 43 1.64 -20.35 8.52
C VAL A 43 2.24 -20.78 7.16
N SER A 44 3.34 -20.15 6.73
CA SER A 44 4.18 -20.69 5.66
C SER A 44 5.62 -20.15 5.72
N PRO A 45 6.60 -20.77 5.03
CA PRO A 45 7.97 -20.27 4.90
C PRO A 45 8.07 -18.82 4.36
N ALA A 46 7.06 -18.36 3.61
CA ALA A 46 7.01 -17.00 3.06
C ALA A 46 6.68 -15.93 4.13
N GLU A 47 5.90 -16.27 5.16
CA GLU A 47 5.48 -15.35 6.22
C GLU A 47 6.54 -15.19 7.33
N SER A 48 7.46 -16.15 7.43
CA SER A 48 8.63 -16.09 8.32
C SER A 48 9.55 -14.90 8.02
N HIS A 49 9.60 -14.43 6.76
CA HIS A 49 10.43 -13.31 6.35
C HIS A 49 9.95 -11.95 6.90
N ALA A 50 8.63 -11.76 7.04
CA ALA A 50 8.07 -10.54 7.63
C ALA A 50 8.36 -10.47 9.13
N ALA A 51 8.19 -11.59 9.85
CA ALA A 51 8.52 -11.71 11.27
C ALA A 51 10.01 -11.47 11.55
N SER A 52 10.90 -11.97 10.67
CA SER A 52 12.36 -11.79 10.70
C SER A 52 12.82 -10.34 10.52
N ARG A 53 12.17 -9.58 9.62
CA ARG A 53 12.51 -8.16 9.35
C ARG A 53 12.13 -7.26 10.52
N VAL A 54 10.94 -7.47 11.11
CA VAL A 54 10.50 -6.74 12.30
C VAL A 54 11.44 -6.98 13.49
N THR A 55 11.92 -8.22 13.67
CA THR A 55 12.89 -8.56 14.73
C THR A 55 14.28 -7.95 14.51
N LYS A 56 14.79 -7.89 13.27
CA LYS A 56 16.11 -7.30 12.97
C LYS A 56 16.16 -5.79 13.23
N THR A 57 15.10 -5.07 12.92
CA THR A 57 15.02 -3.61 13.16
C THR A 57 14.93 -3.30 14.65
N LEU A 58 14.24 -4.14 15.44
CA LEU A 58 14.08 -3.97 16.89
C LEU A 58 15.33 -4.36 17.71
N ARG A 59 16.16 -5.31 17.22
CA ARG A 59 17.39 -5.77 17.90
C ARG A 59 18.49 -4.72 18.02
N ARG A 60 18.45 -3.63 17.24
CA ARG A 60 19.55 -2.65 17.21
C ARG A 60 19.50 -1.58 18.32
N THR A 61 18.49 -1.58 19.19
CA THR A 61 18.16 -0.38 19.98
C THR A 61 18.31 -0.42 21.51
N THR A 62 18.48 -1.55 22.21
CA THR A 62 18.56 -1.53 23.70
C THR A 62 19.21 -2.77 24.34
N ASP A 63 20.12 -2.55 25.31
CA ASP A 63 20.93 -3.61 25.97
C ASP A 63 20.36 -4.18 27.30
N ASN A 64 19.22 -3.71 27.83
CA ASN A 64 18.90 -3.90 29.26
C ASN A 64 17.51 -4.49 29.62
N VAL A 65 16.85 -5.26 28.75
CA VAL A 65 15.61 -5.98 29.13
C VAL A 65 15.54 -7.39 28.53
N VAL A 66 15.42 -8.39 29.40
CA VAL A 66 15.20 -9.80 29.02
C VAL A 66 13.69 -10.08 28.99
N VAL A 67 13.14 -10.35 27.81
CA VAL A 67 11.76 -10.81 27.63
C VAL A 67 11.64 -12.25 28.15
N GLY A 68 10.64 -12.51 28.99
CA GLY A 68 10.56 -13.76 29.74
C GLY A 68 9.71 -14.88 29.13
N ARG A 69 9.48 -15.90 29.95
CA ARG A 69 9.00 -17.25 29.60
C ARG A 69 7.46 -17.27 29.51
N TRP A 70 6.91 -18.08 28.59
CA TRP A 70 5.48 -18.36 28.52
C TRP A 70 5.19 -19.78 29.03
N GLN A 71 4.12 -19.95 29.81
CA GLN A 71 3.67 -21.27 30.27
C GLN A 71 2.14 -21.36 30.31
N ARG A 72 1.64 -22.56 29.99
CA ARG A 72 0.23 -22.92 30.00
C ARG A 72 -0.03 -23.95 31.09
N GLY A 73 -0.71 -23.56 32.16
CA GLY A 73 -1.06 -24.44 33.29
C GLY A 73 0.12 -24.86 34.19
N GLY A 74 -0.20 -25.15 35.46
CA GLY A 74 0.73 -25.59 36.51
C GLY A 74 1.30 -24.45 37.37
N ASP A 75 1.74 -24.78 38.59
CA ASP A 75 2.42 -23.84 39.50
C ASP A 75 3.84 -23.58 38.98
N ILE A 76 4.13 -22.32 38.64
CA ILE A 76 5.51 -21.88 38.40
C ILE A 76 6.17 -21.62 39.73
N THR A 77 7.27 -22.32 40.01
CA THR A 77 8.15 -21.96 41.11
C THR A 77 9.03 -20.78 40.69
N THR A 78 8.96 -19.71 41.46
CA THR A 78 9.71 -18.45 41.33
C THR A 78 11.23 -18.61 41.20
N ALA A 79 11.78 -19.72 41.70
CA ALA A 79 13.20 -20.05 41.69
C ALA A 79 13.86 -20.11 40.29
N GLN A 80 13.08 -20.08 39.20
CA GLN A 80 13.59 -20.16 37.83
C GLN A 80 13.56 -18.82 37.06
N LEU A 81 13.07 -17.73 37.66
CA LEU A 81 12.94 -16.43 37.00
C LEU A 81 14.01 -15.47 37.49
N GLN A 82 14.59 -14.70 36.56
CA GLN A 82 15.51 -13.62 36.93
C GLN A 82 14.73 -12.40 37.43
N PRO A 83 15.29 -11.61 38.37
CA PRO A 83 14.68 -10.35 38.79
C PRO A 83 14.36 -9.44 37.61
N GLY A 84 13.16 -8.86 37.61
CA GLY A 84 12.67 -8.01 36.54
C GLY A 84 12.13 -8.74 35.31
N GLN A 85 12.29 -10.07 35.23
CA GLN A 85 11.73 -10.88 34.14
C GLN A 85 10.21 -10.87 34.18
N LEU A 86 9.60 -10.79 33.00
CA LEU A 86 8.15 -10.85 32.84
C LEU A 86 7.69 -12.28 32.60
N LEU A 87 6.64 -12.69 33.29
CA LEU A 87 6.00 -13.97 33.11
C LEU A 87 4.62 -13.77 32.48
N LEU A 88 4.32 -14.62 31.51
CA LEU A 88 3.01 -14.74 30.87
C LEU A 88 2.36 -16.06 31.27
N GLN A 89 1.16 -16.03 31.86
CA GLN A 89 0.43 -17.22 32.29
C GLN A 89 -1.01 -17.21 31.79
N GLU A 90 -1.49 -18.37 31.33
CA GLU A 90 -2.91 -18.57 31.00
C GLU A 90 -3.63 -19.27 32.17
N GLU A 91 -4.62 -18.60 32.77
CA GLU A 91 -5.46 -19.13 33.85
C GLU A 91 -6.94 -19.02 33.45
N ALA A 92 -7.67 -20.14 33.42
CA ALA A 92 -9.10 -20.18 33.09
C ALA A 92 -9.48 -19.43 31.79
N GLY A 93 -8.59 -19.42 30.78
CA GLY A 93 -8.78 -18.72 29.51
C GLY A 93 -8.46 -17.22 29.53
N GLN A 94 -7.94 -16.70 30.66
CA GLN A 94 -7.42 -15.34 30.78
C GLN A 94 -5.89 -15.33 30.74
N ILE A 95 -5.33 -14.34 30.07
CA ILE A 95 -3.88 -14.14 30.01
C ILE A 95 -3.50 -13.14 31.12
N LEU A 96 -2.71 -13.60 32.08
CA LEU A 96 -2.19 -12.85 33.21
C LEU A 96 -0.69 -12.58 33.02
N PHE A 97 -0.24 -11.43 33.53
CA PHE A 97 1.14 -10.99 33.44
C PHE A 97 1.70 -10.77 34.82
N TYR A 98 2.91 -11.24 35.06
CA TYR A 98 3.61 -11.03 36.32
C TYR A 98 5.01 -10.50 36.06
N ARG A 99 5.57 -9.80 37.04
CA ARG A 99 6.99 -9.43 37.09
C ARG A 99 7.61 -10.12 38.29
N ALA A 100 8.74 -10.81 38.08
CA ALA A 100 9.53 -11.37 39.17
C ALA A 100 10.27 -10.24 39.93
N THR A 101 10.15 -10.18 41.25
CA THR A 101 10.94 -9.26 42.09
C THR A 101 12.36 -9.78 42.32
N GLU A 102 13.19 -9.00 43.01
CA GLU A 102 14.54 -9.44 43.42
C GLU A 102 14.48 -10.63 44.38
N GLU A 103 13.42 -10.72 45.17
CA GLU A 103 13.10 -11.82 46.09
C GLU A 103 12.43 -13.01 45.38
N GLY A 104 12.23 -12.91 44.06
CA GLY A 104 11.57 -13.91 43.24
C GLY A 104 10.05 -13.85 43.29
N GLU A 105 9.42 -12.93 44.01
CA GLU A 105 7.95 -12.87 44.08
C GLU A 105 7.32 -12.49 42.74
N LEU A 106 6.12 -13.01 42.45
CA LEU A 106 5.37 -12.66 41.24
C LEU A 106 4.39 -11.53 41.53
N VAL A 107 4.69 -10.33 41.01
CA VAL A 107 3.81 -9.17 41.13
C VAL A 107 2.93 -9.05 39.88
N PRO A 108 1.60 -9.14 40.00
CA PRO A 108 0.69 -8.96 38.86
C PRO A 108 0.93 -7.62 38.16
N GLN A 109 0.91 -7.65 36.83
CA GLN A 109 1.08 -6.48 35.99
C GLN A 109 -0.22 -6.20 35.25
N ALA A 110 -0.65 -4.94 35.26
CA ALA A 110 -1.74 -4.50 34.43
C ALA A 110 -1.36 -4.65 32.95
N ALA A 111 -2.19 -5.40 32.22
CA ALA A 111 -2.06 -5.58 30.78
C ALA A 111 -3.37 -5.24 30.08
N GLU A 112 -3.22 -4.57 28.95
CA GLU A 112 -4.29 -4.31 28.02
C GLU A 112 -4.10 -5.22 26.81
N ARG A 113 -5.15 -5.95 26.47
CA ARG A 113 -5.19 -6.78 25.27
C ARG A 113 -5.57 -5.90 24.09
N LEU A 114 -4.64 -5.74 23.15
CA LEU A 114 -4.91 -5.13 21.86
C LEU A 114 -5.36 -6.21 20.87
N THR A 115 -6.63 -6.16 20.46
CA THR A 115 -7.11 -7.01 19.37
C THR A 115 -6.95 -6.22 18.08
N PHE A 116 -5.88 -6.52 17.32
CA PHE A 116 -5.48 -5.68 16.19
C PHE A 116 -6.55 -5.63 15.10
N TYR A 117 -7.16 -6.76 14.74
CA TYR A 117 -8.17 -6.81 13.69
C TYR A 117 -9.41 -5.94 13.98
N LYS A 118 -9.99 -6.05 15.19
CA LYS A 118 -11.17 -5.25 15.59
C LYS A 118 -10.88 -3.76 15.73
N ASN A 119 -9.70 -3.42 16.27
CA ASN A 119 -9.43 -2.05 16.67
C ASN A 119 -8.70 -1.23 15.59
N TYR A 120 -8.02 -1.88 14.65
CA TYR A 120 -7.19 -1.17 13.66
C TYR A 120 -8.00 -0.19 12.80
N GLN A 121 -9.17 -0.60 12.34
CA GLN A 121 -10.07 0.25 11.53
C GLN A 121 -11.13 1.00 12.33
N SER A 122 -11.12 0.91 13.67
CA SER A 122 -12.17 1.48 14.53
C SER A 122 -12.38 2.99 14.36
N ARG A 123 -11.32 3.72 13.98
CA ARG A 123 -11.34 5.17 13.77
C ARG A 123 -11.97 5.59 12.43
N ILE A 124 -12.14 4.64 11.50
CA ILE A 124 -12.76 4.87 10.20
C ILE A 124 -14.09 4.12 10.04
N THR A 125 -14.46 3.28 11.01
CA THR A 125 -15.75 2.57 11.03
C THR A 125 -16.92 3.55 10.90
N GLY A 126 -17.89 3.21 10.06
CA GLY A 126 -19.08 4.01 9.80
C GLY A 126 -18.93 5.06 8.69
N LEU A 127 -17.72 5.21 8.11
CA LEU A 127 -17.52 5.98 6.88
C LEU A 127 -17.88 5.19 5.63
N PHE A 128 -17.67 3.87 5.63
CA PHE A 128 -17.94 2.92 4.53
C PHE A 128 -17.81 1.49 5.07
N ASP A 129 -18.15 0.49 4.25
CA ASP A 129 -17.95 -0.92 4.58
C ASP A 129 -16.48 -1.29 4.41
N THR A 130 -15.79 -1.45 5.54
CA THR A 130 -14.36 -1.77 5.54
C THR A 130 -14.08 -3.22 5.12
N VAL A 131 -15.08 -4.12 5.17
CA VAL A 131 -14.97 -5.50 4.68
C VAL A 131 -15.01 -5.52 3.16
N SER A 132 -15.88 -4.71 2.55
CA SER A 132 -15.90 -4.55 1.09
C SER A 132 -14.54 -4.08 0.58
N LEU A 133 -13.94 -3.07 1.23
CA LEU A 133 -12.63 -2.54 0.82
C LEU A 133 -11.47 -3.53 1.04
N SER A 134 -11.53 -4.37 2.09
CA SER A 134 -10.49 -5.37 2.34
C SER A 134 -10.49 -6.52 1.32
N SER A 135 -11.56 -6.67 0.53
CA SER A 135 -11.56 -7.60 -0.61
C SER A 135 -10.91 -7.01 -1.87
N LYS A 136 -10.58 -5.71 -1.89
CA LYS A 136 -10.11 -5.01 -3.08
C LYS A 136 -8.62 -5.20 -3.35
N THR A 137 -8.30 -5.36 -4.63
CA THR A 137 -6.94 -5.40 -5.16
C THR A 137 -6.64 -4.12 -5.94
N VAL A 138 -5.59 -3.38 -5.56
CA VAL A 138 -5.17 -2.16 -6.25
C VAL A 138 -3.76 -2.30 -6.82
N ALA A 139 -3.58 -2.00 -8.10
CA ALA A 139 -2.25 -1.80 -8.69
C ALA A 139 -1.81 -0.34 -8.55
N VAL A 140 -0.60 -0.10 -8.04
CA VAL A 140 0.02 1.23 -7.98
C VAL A 140 1.28 1.20 -8.85
N ILE A 141 1.27 1.97 -9.94
CA ILE A 141 2.33 1.99 -10.95
C ILE A 141 3.04 3.34 -10.91
N GLY A 142 4.35 3.30 -10.70
CA GLY A 142 5.17 4.46 -10.35
C GLY A 142 5.12 4.71 -8.84
N LEU A 143 6.22 4.46 -8.14
CA LEU A 143 6.35 4.52 -6.69
C LEU A 143 7.26 5.67 -6.26
N GLY A 144 7.22 6.78 -6.99
CA GLY A 144 7.81 8.06 -6.56
C GLY A 144 7.04 8.71 -5.41
N THR A 145 7.12 10.03 -5.29
CA THR A 145 6.40 10.80 -4.26
C THR A 145 4.90 10.46 -4.23
N GLY A 146 4.22 10.54 -5.37
CA GLY A 146 2.77 10.35 -5.44
C GLY A 146 2.34 8.91 -5.19
N GLY A 147 2.91 7.95 -5.91
CA GLY A 147 2.52 6.55 -5.78
C GLY A 147 2.84 5.95 -4.41
N SER A 148 3.98 6.30 -3.82
CA SER A 148 4.34 5.79 -2.49
C SER A 148 3.40 6.29 -1.40
N VAL A 149 3.00 7.56 -1.43
CA VAL A 149 1.98 8.12 -0.52
C VAL A 149 0.61 7.50 -0.82
N ALA A 150 0.22 7.36 -2.09
CA ALA A 150 -1.07 6.78 -2.46
C ALA A 150 -1.22 5.33 -1.97
N ALA A 151 -0.18 4.51 -2.13
CA ALA A 151 -0.13 3.15 -1.61
C ALA A 151 -0.33 3.11 -0.08
N VAL A 152 0.37 3.98 0.65
CA VAL A 152 0.26 4.06 2.12
C VAL A 152 -1.14 4.46 2.56
N GLU A 153 -1.74 5.48 1.93
CA GLU A 153 -3.06 5.97 2.34
C GLU A 153 -4.19 5.01 1.97
N LEU A 154 -4.09 4.32 0.83
CA LEU A 154 -5.05 3.26 0.45
C LEU A 154 -4.94 2.05 1.38
N ALA A 155 -3.72 1.65 1.78
CA ALA A 155 -3.52 0.58 2.75
C ALA A 155 -4.11 0.93 4.12
N LYS A 156 -3.89 2.17 4.60
CA LYS A 156 -4.51 2.68 5.84
C LYS A 156 -6.04 2.73 5.76
N ALA A 157 -6.59 3.03 4.58
CA ALA A 157 -8.04 3.03 4.37
C ALA A 157 -8.65 1.63 4.45
N GLY A 158 -7.84 0.58 4.24
CA GLY A 158 -8.26 -0.82 4.39
C GLY A 158 -8.26 -1.64 3.10
N VAL A 159 -7.60 -1.19 2.03
CA VAL A 159 -7.38 -2.02 0.83
C VAL A 159 -6.62 -3.29 1.23
N GLY A 160 -7.14 -4.47 0.86
CA GLY A 160 -6.59 -5.74 1.33
C GLY A 160 -5.45 -6.31 0.51
N LYS A 161 -5.36 -5.98 -0.79
CA LYS A 161 -4.26 -6.42 -1.64
C LYS A 161 -3.71 -5.28 -2.50
N MET A 162 -2.39 -5.23 -2.61
CA MET A 162 -1.69 -4.23 -3.41
C MET A 162 -0.63 -4.87 -4.31
N ARG A 163 -0.63 -4.44 -5.58
CA ARG A 163 0.42 -4.75 -6.55
C ARG A 163 1.23 -3.49 -6.81
N LEU A 164 2.52 -3.54 -6.52
CA LEU A 164 3.42 -2.40 -6.61
C LEU A 164 4.34 -2.55 -7.82
N ALA A 165 4.35 -1.58 -8.73
CA ALA A 165 5.19 -1.61 -9.93
C ALA A 165 6.09 -0.37 -10.04
N ASP A 166 7.40 -0.58 -10.05
CA ASP A 166 8.43 0.44 -10.32
C ASP A 166 9.77 -0.26 -10.57
N PHE A 167 10.51 0.15 -11.60
CA PHE A 167 11.83 -0.41 -11.91
C PHE A 167 12.97 0.25 -11.13
N ASP A 168 12.74 1.44 -10.53
CA ASP A 168 13.76 2.22 -9.88
C ASP A 168 14.17 1.69 -8.50
N ARG A 169 15.38 2.09 -8.11
CA ARG A 169 15.86 1.99 -6.74
C ARG A 169 15.70 3.32 -6.01
N LEU A 170 15.68 3.24 -4.67
CA LEU A 170 15.62 4.43 -3.84
C LEU A 170 16.99 5.12 -3.78
N GLU A 171 17.04 6.37 -4.19
CA GLU A 171 18.23 7.22 -4.15
C GLU A 171 18.12 8.34 -3.10
N VAL A 172 19.26 8.96 -2.78
CA VAL A 172 19.36 10.02 -1.74
C VAL A 172 18.40 11.17 -2.02
N HIS A 173 18.27 11.58 -3.29
CA HIS A 173 17.42 12.70 -3.67
C HIS A 173 15.92 12.37 -3.51
N ASN A 174 15.52 11.09 -3.43
CA ASN A 174 14.14 10.71 -3.19
C ASN A 174 13.72 10.94 -1.72
N LEU A 175 14.66 10.91 -0.78
CA LEU A 175 14.37 10.99 0.67
C LEU A 175 13.64 12.27 1.09
N VAL A 176 13.70 13.33 0.29
CA VAL A 176 13.01 14.60 0.59
C VAL A 176 11.49 14.53 0.40
N ARG A 177 10.97 13.53 -0.33
CA ARG A 177 9.55 13.42 -0.70
C ARG A 177 8.98 12.00 -0.67
N HIS A 178 9.81 10.96 -0.75
CA HIS A 178 9.38 9.57 -0.70
C HIS A 178 9.08 9.14 0.74
N VAL A 179 8.14 8.21 0.94
CA VAL A 179 7.73 7.76 2.29
C VAL A 179 8.78 6.87 2.99
N CYS A 180 9.58 6.13 2.23
CA CYS A 180 10.70 5.33 2.75
C CYS A 180 11.89 6.20 3.15
N GLY A 181 12.69 5.70 4.08
CA GLY A 181 13.74 6.47 4.74
C GLY A 181 15.17 6.06 4.36
N ILE A 182 16.13 6.64 5.08
CA ILE A 182 17.58 6.41 4.86
C ILE A 182 17.98 4.93 4.93
N GLN A 183 17.28 4.11 5.73
CA GLN A 183 17.57 2.68 5.83
C GLN A 183 17.26 1.90 4.54
N ASP A 184 16.51 2.49 3.61
CA ASP A 184 16.04 1.84 2.40
C ASP A 184 16.83 2.22 1.14
N LEU A 185 17.85 3.07 1.27
CA LEU A 185 18.69 3.50 0.15
C LEU A 185 19.31 2.33 -0.62
N GLY A 186 19.26 2.41 -1.95
CA GLY A 186 19.77 1.39 -2.88
C GLY A 186 18.87 0.17 -3.08
N ARG A 187 17.78 0.02 -2.31
CA ARG A 187 16.79 -1.03 -2.51
C ARG A 187 15.82 -0.64 -3.64
N TYR A 188 15.23 -1.63 -4.32
CA TYR A 188 14.08 -1.37 -5.19
C TYR A 188 12.96 -0.68 -4.41
N LYS A 189 12.34 0.34 -5.01
CA LYS A 189 11.26 1.12 -4.39
C LYS A 189 10.10 0.22 -3.98
N THR A 190 9.73 -0.73 -4.84
CA THR A 190 8.74 -1.80 -4.60
C THR A 190 8.98 -2.56 -3.29
N HIS A 191 10.20 -3.06 -3.08
CA HIS A 191 10.60 -3.83 -1.90
C HIS A 191 10.67 -2.98 -0.63
N ALA A 192 11.17 -1.75 -0.74
CA ALA A 192 11.20 -0.80 0.38
C ALA A 192 9.79 -0.42 0.82
N LEU A 193 8.91 -0.10 -0.14
CA LEU A 193 7.53 0.26 0.13
C LEU A 193 6.72 -0.92 0.65
N LYS A 194 6.93 -2.14 0.14
CA LYS A 194 6.31 -3.35 0.70
C LYS A 194 6.58 -3.50 2.20
N ASP A 195 7.84 -3.36 2.63
CA ASP A 195 8.18 -3.42 4.05
C ASP A 195 7.53 -2.30 4.86
N TYR A 196 7.49 -1.09 4.29
CA TYR A 196 6.82 0.06 4.91
C TYR A 196 5.31 -0.18 5.09
N LEU A 197 4.64 -0.73 4.07
CA LEU A 197 3.22 -1.07 4.10
C LEU A 197 2.94 -2.17 5.14
N LEU A 198 3.73 -3.24 5.17
CA LEU A 198 3.56 -4.31 6.17
C LEU A 198 3.78 -3.81 7.61
N ASN A 199 4.61 -2.78 7.80
CA ASN A 199 4.79 -2.14 9.09
C ASN A 199 3.62 -1.22 9.49
N THR A 200 2.95 -0.59 8.53
CA THR A 200 1.87 0.37 8.80
C THR A 200 0.48 -0.26 8.74
N SER A 201 0.27 -1.24 7.88
CA SER A 201 -0.99 -1.95 7.59
C SER A 201 -0.72 -3.46 7.51
N PRO A 202 -0.54 -4.16 8.64
CA PRO A 202 0.03 -5.51 8.68
C PRO A 202 -0.85 -6.62 8.08
N PHE A 203 -2.10 -6.34 7.72
CA PHE A 203 -3.01 -7.31 7.09
C PHE A 203 -3.05 -7.22 5.57
N ILE A 204 -2.37 -6.22 4.97
CA ILE A 204 -2.36 -6.06 3.53
C ILE A 204 -1.47 -7.13 2.88
N GLN A 205 -1.95 -7.72 1.78
CA GLN A 205 -1.14 -8.56 0.91
C GLN A 205 -0.42 -7.67 -0.11
N VAL A 206 0.89 -7.86 -0.28
CA VAL A 206 1.70 -7.04 -1.20
C VAL A 206 2.51 -7.89 -2.16
N GLU A 207 2.24 -7.70 -3.45
CA GLU A 207 3.01 -8.22 -4.58
C GLU A 207 3.84 -7.11 -5.20
N THR A 208 5.06 -7.42 -5.64
CA THR A 208 6.03 -6.43 -6.14
C THR A 208 6.51 -6.82 -7.53
N PHE A 209 6.57 -5.84 -8.42
CA PHE A 209 6.95 -5.97 -9.82
C PHE A 209 8.04 -4.93 -10.12
N ASP A 210 9.30 -5.38 -10.14
CA ASP A 210 10.47 -4.52 -10.32
C ASP A 210 10.74 -4.30 -11.82
N ILE A 211 9.74 -3.78 -12.55
CA ILE A 211 9.69 -3.75 -14.01
C ILE A 211 9.38 -2.36 -14.55
N ASP A 212 9.80 -2.09 -15.78
CA ASP A 212 9.27 -1.00 -16.59
C ASP A 212 8.02 -1.52 -17.32
N VAL A 213 6.88 -0.89 -17.05
CA VAL A 213 5.58 -1.30 -17.62
C VAL A 213 5.45 -1.02 -19.12
N THR A 214 6.42 -0.33 -19.72
CA THR A 214 6.45 -0.04 -21.16
C THR A 214 7.17 -1.11 -21.97
N GLU A 215 7.98 -1.98 -21.35
CA GLU A 215 8.81 -2.97 -22.05
C GLU A 215 8.00 -4.17 -22.58
N ASP A 216 7.05 -4.67 -21.78
CA ASP A 216 6.25 -5.85 -22.13
C ASP A 216 4.79 -5.69 -21.70
N GLU A 217 3.89 -5.56 -22.68
CA GLU A 217 2.46 -5.42 -22.44
C GLU A 217 1.83 -6.66 -21.79
N ASN A 218 2.35 -7.87 -22.05
CA ASN A 218 1.83 -9.10 -21.45
C ASN A 218 2.13 -9.15 -19.95
N VAL A 219 3.30 -8.66 -19.54
CA VAL A 219 3.62 -8.52 -18.11
C VAL A 219 2.68 -7.51 -17.47
N LEU A 220 2.40 -6.39 -18.14
CA LEU A 220 1.43 -5.41 -17.66
C LEU A 220 0.00 -6.00 -17.56
N VAL A 221 -0.40 -6.87 -18.49
CA VAL A 221 -1.67 -7.61 -18.40
C VAL A 221 -1.71 -8.46 -17.15
N GLY A 222 -0.71 -9.31 -16.92
CA GLY A 222 -0.68 -10.17 -15.73
C GLY A 222 -0.63 -9.37 -14.43
N LEU A 223 0.01 -8.20 -14.43
CA LEU A 223 0.02 -7.28 -13.30
C LEU A 223 -1.36 -6.69 -13.01
N LEU A 224 -2.11 -6.31 -14.04
CA LEU A 224 -3.41 -5.65 -13.89
C LEU A 224 -4.58 -6.62 -13.73
N GLU A 225 -4.48 -7.85 -14.24
CA GLU A 225 -5.57 -8.80 -14.23
C GLU A 225 -6.10 -9.09 -12.80
N GLY A 226 -7.41 -8.94 -12.61
CA GLY A 226 -8.06 -9.12 -11.31
C GLY A 226 -7.91 -7.93 -10.35
N CYS A 227 -7.28 -6.83 -10.75
CA CYS A 227 -7.32 -5.59 -9.98
C CYS A 227 -8.70 -4.92 -10.07
N ASP A 228 -9.15 -4.34 -8.96
CA ASP A 228 -10.34 -3.49 -8.89
C ASP A 228 -10.06 -2.04 -9.31
N LEU A 229 -8.80 -1.61 -9.23
CA LEU A 229 -8.36 -0.26 -9.60
C LEU A 229 -6.88 -0.23 -9.96
N VAL A 230 -6.52 0.65 -10.91
CA VAL A 230 -5.14 1.07 -11.16
C VAL A 230 -4.91 2.51 -10.70
N VAL A 231 -3.82 2.76 -9.99
CA VAL A 231 -3.31 4.10 -9.69
C VAL A 231 -2.08 4.34 -10.56
N GLY A 232 -2.23 5.14 -11.62
CA GLY A 232 -1.14 5.55 -12.50
C GLY A 232 -0.46 6.81 -11.96
N ALA A 233 0.61 6.63 -11.20
CA ALA A 233 1.36 7.69 -10.52
C ALA A 233 2.81 7.84 -11.04
N THR A 234 3.03 7.43 -12.29
CA THR A 234 4.26 7.63 -13.06
C THR A 234 4.27 9.01 -13.72
N ASP A 235 5.46 9.54 -13.97
CA ASP A 235 5.71 10.77 -14.75
C ASP A 235 5.85 10.49 -16.26
N SER A 236 5.91 9.23 -16.68
CA SER A 236 5.98 8.84 -18.09
C SER A 236 4.60 8.80 -18.74
N GLU A 237 4.41 9.61 -19.79
CA GLU A 237 3.18 9.61 -20.60
C GLU A 237 3.02 8.30 -21.38
N ASP A 238 4.12 7.69 -21.82
CA ASP A 238 4.11 6.38 -22.49
C ASP A 238 3.63 5.28 -21.56
N ALA A 239 4.09 5.30 -20.30
CA ALA A 239 3.63 4.37 -19.27
C ALA A 239 2.13 4.57 -18.99
N LYS A 240 1.65 5.81 -18.85
CA LYS A 240 0.20 6.07 -18.68
C LYS A 240 -0.61 5.63 -19.90
N ALA A 241 -0.10 5.80 -21.11
CA ALA A 241 -0.74 5.32 -22.33
C ALA A 241 -0.82 3.79 -22.38
N ALA A 242 0.25 3.08 -21.98
CA ALA A 242 0.27 1.62 -21.87
C ALA A 242 -0.74 1.12 -20.82
N ILE A 243 -0.72 1.71 -19.62
CA ILE A 243 -1.69 1.44 -18.55
C ILE A 243 -3.11 1.63 -19.07
N ASN A 244 -3.38 2.75 -19.76
CA ASN A 244 -4.71 3.05 -20.28
C ASN A 244 -5.20 1.98 -21.28
N ARG A 245 -4.35 1.56 -22.23
CA ARG A 245 -4.72 0.50 -23.19
C ARG A 245 -5.10 -0.79 -22.47
N VAL A 246 -4.24 -1.25 -21.56
CA VAL A 246 -4.45 -2.53 -20.86
C VAL A 246 -5.63 -2.45 -19.89
N ALA A 247 -5.75 -1.37 -19.11
CA ALA A 247 -6.86 -1.17 -18.17
C ALA A 247 -8.22 -1.12 -18.90
N TRP A 248 -8.30 -0.45 -20.06
CA TRP A 248 -9.51 -0.45 -20.88
C TRP A 248 -9.83 -1.82 -21.47
N ARG A 249 -8.82 -2.56 -21.94
CA ARG A 249 -8.97 -3.95 -22.41
C ARG A 249 -9.54 -4.84 -21.32
N LEU A 250 -9.00 -4.75 -20.11
CA LEU A 250 -9.40 -5.56 -18.95
C LEU A 250 -10.64 -5.02 -18.21
N LYS A 251 -11.20 -3.89 -18.65
CA LYS A 251 -12.33 -3.21 -18.00
C LYS A 251 -12.07 -2.81 -16.54
N ILE A 252 -10.83 -2.45 -16.24
CA ILE A 252 -10.38 -2.02 -14.92
C ILE A 252 -10.35 -0.49 -14.88
N PRO A 253 -10.99 0.15 -13.89
CA PRO A 253 -10.91 1.59 -13.74
C PRO A 253 -9.49 2.03 -13.33
N ALA A 254 -9.14 3.26 -13.70
CA ALA A 254 -7.85 3.84 -13.38
C ALA A 254 -7.99 5.27 -12.85
N VAL A 255 -7.13 5.65 -11.91
CA VAL A 255 -6.94 7.04 -11.50
C VAL A 255 -5.52 7.46 -11.82
N TYR A 256 -5.39 8.60 -12.47
CA TYR A 256 -4.12 9.23 -12.81
C TYR A 256 -4.01 10.54 -12.04
N GLY A 257 -2.81 10.86 -11.58
CA GLY A 257 -2.52 12.14 -10.96
C GLY A 257 -1.23 12.71 -11.50
N ALA A 258 -1.20 14.03 -11.75
CA ALA A 258 -0.01 14.75 -12.14
C ALA A 258 0.18 15.97 -11.25
N ALA A 259 1.32 16.07 -10.59
CA ALA A 259 1.74 17.31 -9.95
C ALA A 259 2.57 18.12 -10.96
N TYR A 260 2.33 19.42 -11.03
CA TYR A 260 3.02 20.29 -11.97
C TYR A 260 4.32 20.83 -11.40
N GLU A 261 5.19 21.30 -12.30
CA GLU A 261 6.50 21.85 -11.96
C GLU A 261 6.40 22.90 -10.85
N MET A 262 7.44 23.05 -10.02
CA MET A 262 7.43 24.01 -8.91
C MET A 262 6.32 23.79 -7.88
N GLY A 263 5.51 22.72 -8.00
CA GLY A 263 4.43 22.39 -7.09
C GLY A 263 3.26 23.37 -7.13
N PHE A 264 3.09 24.19 -8.19
CA PHE A 264 2.05 25.23 -8.19
C PHE A 264 0.62 24.66 -8.28
N GLY A 265 0.48 23.41 -8.71
CA GLY A 265 -0.81 22.74 -8.84
C GLY A 265 -0.65 21.33 -9.39
N GLY A 266 -1.75 20.80 -9.88
CA GLY A 266 -1.80 19.49 -10.52
C GLY A 266 -3.21 19.13 -10.96
N ASP A 267 -3.34 17.93 -11.48
CA ASP A 267 -4.64 17.38 -11.84
C ASP A 267 -4.79 15.90 -11.50
N ILE A 268 -6.06 15.49 -11.47
CA ILE A 268 -6.48 14.13 -11.21
C ILE A 268 -7.50 13.77 -12.29
N PHE A 269 -7.26 12.66 -12.97
CA PHE A 269 -8.19 12.11 -13.95
C PHE A 269 -8.62 10.70 -13.57
N THR A 270 -9.92 10.44 -13.61
CA THR A 270 -10.50 9.12 -13.37
C THR A 270 -11.05 8.55 -14.66
N SER A 271 -10.63 7.33 -14.99
CA SER A 271 -11.11 6.58 -16.15
C SER A 271 -11.87 5.36 -15.69
N GLN A 272 -13.10 5.20 -16.16
CA GLN A 272 -13.99 4.10 -15.76
C GLN A 272 -14.54 3.39 -17.01
N PRO A 273 -13.86 2.32 -17.50
CA PRO A 273 -14.22 1.64 -18.75
C PRO A 273 -15.62 1.00 -18.78
N ASN A 274 -16.26 0.84 -17.62
CA ASN A 274 -17.58 0.24 -17.45
C ASN A 274 -18.72 1.28 -17.49
N ASP A 275 -18.39 2.57 -17.46
CA ASP A 275 -19.38 3.64 -17.47
C ASP A 275 -19.52 4.19 -18.89
N ALA A 276 -20.74 4.12 -19.43
CA ALA A 276 -21.03 4.62 -20.76
C ALA A 276 -20.75 6.12 -20.86
N GLY A 277 -19.96 6.51 -21.87
CA GLY A 277 -19.68 7.91 -22.20
C GLY A 277 -18.52 8.56 -21.46
N LEU A 278 -17.87 7.88 -20.50
CA LEU A 278 -16.71 8.43 -19.81
C LEU A 278 -15.41 8.23 -20.60
N ALA A 279 -14.57 9.27 -20.59
CA ALA A 279 -13.31 9.30 -21.33
C ALA A 279 -12.27 8.27 -20.84
N CYS A 280 -11.47 7.76 -21.78
CA CYS A 280 -10.18 7.14 -21.47
C CYS A 280 -9.08 8.19 -21.27
N TYR A 281 -7.90 7.76 -20.81
CA TYR A 281 -6.76 8.67 -20.66
C TYR A 281 -6.38 9.34 -21.99
N HIS A 282 -6.48 8.64 -23.12
CA HIS A 282 -6.20 9.23 -24.43
C HIS A 282 -7.16 10.39 -24.78
N CYS A 283 -8.47 10.22 -24.57
CA CYS A 283 -9.45 11.31 -24.75
C CYS A 283 -9.16 12.48 -23.83
N PHE A 284 -8.78 12.20 -22.58
CA PHE A 284 -8.36 13.21 -21.63
C PHE A 284 -7.17 14.02 -22.13
N ARG A 285 -6.13 13.36 -22.66
CA ARG A 285 -4.96 14.07 -23.20
C ARG A 285 -5.30 14.96 -24.38
N MET A 286 -6.16 14.48 -25.29
CA MET A 286 -6.68 15.31 -26.38
C MET A 286 -7.41 16.55 -25.85
N ALA A 287 -8.34 16.37 -24.91
CA ALA A 287 -9.09 17.49 -24.32
C ALA A 287 -8.18 18.49 -23.60
N THR A 288 -7.14 18.04 -22.89
CA THR A 288 -6.18 18.96 -22.25
C THR A 288 -5.36 19.75 -23.25
N SER A 289 -4.96 19.12 -24.37
CA SER A 289 -4.23 19.78 -25.45
C SER A 289 -5.07 20.89 -26.09
N ASP A 290 -6.39 20.67 -26.23
CA ASP A 290 -7.29 21.68 -26.79
C ASP A 290 -7.49 22.88 -25.83
N ILE A 291 -7.47 22.64 -24.51
CA ILE A 291 -7.75 23.66 -23.49
C ILE A 291 -6.51 24.51 -23.19
N PHE A 292 -5.34 23.88 -23.07
CA PHE A 292 -4.10 24.56 -22.69
C PHE A 292 -3.15 24.82 -23.87
N GLY A 293 -3.41 24.24 -25.06
CA GLY A 293 -2.51 24.24 -26.21
C GLY A 293 -1.43 23.15 -26.12
N GLU A 294 -0.51 23.10 -27.10
CA GLU A 294 0.81 22.47 -26.94
C GLU A 294 1.64 23.30 -25.93
N GLN A 295 1.20 23.35 -24.67
CA GLN A 295 2.10 23.77 -23.60
C GLN A 295 3.15 22.68 -23.52
N PRO A 296 4.42 23.04 -23.73
CA PRO A 296 5.42 22.03 -23.74
C PRO A 296 5.53 21.57 -22.29
N HIS A 297 5.21 20.31 -22.04
CA HIS A 297 6.01 19.56 -21.07
C HIS A 297 7.42 19.47 -21.70
N GLU A 298 8.12 20.62 -21.78
CA GLU A 298 9.33 20.81 -22.56
C GLU A 298 10.44 20.05 -21.86
N GLN A 299 10.90 19.01 -22.54
CA GLN A 299 12.00 18.13 -22.15
C GLN A 299 11.72 17.31 -20.90
N ILE A 300 10.87 16.29 -21.06
CA ILE A 300 11.18 14.98 -20.49
C ILE A 300 12.56 14.64 -21.04
N GLY A 301 13.59 14.92 -20.24
CA GLY A 301 14.94 14.53 -20.55
C GLY A 301 14.95 13.03 -20.81
N ASP A 302 15.68 12.64 -21.86
CA ASP A 302 16.20 11.30 -22.02
C ASP A 302 16.50 10.69 -20.64
N TYR A 303 16.03 9.46 -20.40
CA TYR A 303 15.99 8.79 -19.09
C TYR A 303 17.33 8.81 -18.33
N GLY A 304 18.44 9.11 -19.01
CA GLY A 304 19.77 9.34 -18.45
C GLY A 304 20.09 10.74 -17.91
N SER A 305 19.19 11.75 -17.98
CA SER A 305 19.48 13.12 -17.54
C SER A 305 18.27 13.89 -16.96
N ILE A 306 17.64 13.35 -15.91
CA ILE A 306 16.57 14.06 -15.20
C ILE A 306 17.17 15.25 -14.42
N ARG A 307 16.78 16.48 -14.78
CA ARG A 307 16.86 17.61 -13.84
C ARG A 307 15.75 17.43 -12.81
N PRO A 308 16.07 17.30 -11.50
CA PRO A 308 15.03 17.19 -10.48
C PRO A 308 14.09 18.38 -10.56
N GLN A 309 12.80 18.14 -10.85
CA GLN A 309 11.81 19.21 -10.83
C GLN A 309 11.54 19.62 -9.37
N PRO A 310 11.83 20.88 -8.99
CA PRO A 310 11.64 21.35 -7.63
C PRO A 310 10.15 21.35 -7.29
N ALA A 311 9.78 20.82 -6.13
CA ALA A 311 8.48 21.03 -5.48
C ALA A 311 8.60 20.55 -4.03
N LEU A 312 7.85 21.13 -3.10
CA LEU A 312 7.82 20.63 -1.73
C LEU A 312 7.07 19.30 -1.67
N SER A 313 7.44 18.45 -0.70
CA SER A 313 6.71 17.21 -0.42
C SER A 313 5.22 17.46 -0.19
N MET A 314 4.89 18.55 0.53
CA MET A 314 3.51 18.92 0.85
C MET A 314 2.69 19.30 -0.39
N ASP A 315 3.29 20.01 -1.35
CA ASP A 315 2.59 20.47 -2.56
C ASP A 315 2.18 19.30 -3.46
N VAL A 316 3.10 18.34 -3.63
CA VAL A 316 2.83 17.08 -4.34
C VAL A 316 1.86 16.21 -3.53
N GLY A 317 2.01 16.22 -2.21
CA GLY A 317 1.14 15.51 -1.27
C GLY A 317 -0.33 15.93 -1.37
N MET A 318 -0.62 17.22 -1.53
CA MET A 318 -2.00 17.70 -1.70
C MET A 318 -2.67 17.10 -2.94
N VAL A 319 -2.00 17.14 -4.10
CA VAL A 319 -2.50 16.53 -5.34
C VAL A 319 -2.69 15.02 -5.16
N THR A 320 -1.73 14.36 -4.51
CA THR A 320 -1.76 12.92 -4.25
C THR A 320 -2.93 12.53 -3.35
N LEU A 321 -3.22 13.29 -2.29
CA LEU A 321 -4.34 13.00 -1.41
C LEU A 321 -5.69 13.18 -2.12
N ILE A 322 -5.81 14.15 -3.02
CA ILE A 322 -7.00 14.29 -3.87
C ILE A 322 -7.13 13.07 -4.80
N MET A 323 -6.02 12.59 -5.38
CA MET A 323 -5.98 11.38 -6.20
C MET A 323 -6.43 10.15 -5.40
N VAL A 324 -5.96 9.98 -4.16
CA VAL A 324 -6.41 8.90 -3.25
C VAL A 324 -7.89 9.01 -2.94
N ARG A 325 -8.42 10.22 -2.71
CA ARG A 325 -9.86 10.43 -2.49
C ARG A 325 -10.69 10.07 -3.73
N ALA A 326 -10.19 10.35 -4.93
CA ALA A 326 -10.82 9.95 -6.18
C ALA A 326 -10.80 8.42 -6.34
N ALA A 327 -9.66 7.77 -6.05
CA ALA A 327 -9.52 6.31 -6.04
C ALA A 327 -10.53 5.63 -5.08
N MET A 328 -10.67 6.16 -3.87
CA MET A 328 -11.68 5.68 -2.90
C MET A 328 -13.10 5.82 -3.44
N GLY A 329 -13.42 6.92 -4.12
CA GLY A 329 -14.73 7.12 -4.75
C GLY A 329 -15.05 6.07 -5.82
N VAL A 330 -14.04 5.64 -6.59
CA VAL A 330 -14.18 4.56 -7.57
C VAL A 330 -14.36 3.20 -6.88
N LEU A 331 -13.50 2.86 -5.91
CA LEU A 331 -13.54 1.57 -5.20
C LEU A 331 -14.84 1.37 -4.43
N LEU A 332 -15.40 2.44 -3.87
CA LEU A 332 -16.60 2.41 -3.04
C LEU A 332 -17.89 2.75 -3.80
N LYS A 333 -17.84 2.88 -5.13
CA LYS A 333 -18.99 3.32 -5.93
C LYS A 333 -20.26 2.49 -5.71
N ASN A 334 -20.11 1.20 -5.44
CA ASN A 334 -21.22 0.27 -5.20
C ASN A 334 -21.49 0.01 -3.71
N ASP A 335 -20.74 0.64 -2.80
CA ASP A 335 -20.98 0.52 -1.37
C ASP A 335 -22.11 1.47 -0.94
N GLN A 336 -23.28 0.90 -0.62
CA GLN A 336 -24.45 1.67 -0.18
C GLN A 336 -24.29 2.29 1.22
N THR A 337 -23.29 1.87 1.99
CA THR A 337 -23.02 2.38 3.33
C THR A 337 -22.05 3.56 3.34
N THR A 338 -21.40 3.84 2.20
CA THR A 338 -20.38 4.89 2.10
C THR A 338 -20.97 6.28 2.38
N ARG A 339 -20.27 7.04 3.22
CA ARG A 339 -20.45 8.47 3.45
C ARG A 339 -19.48 9.31 2.62
N LEU A 340 -18.66 8.66 1.80
CA LEU A 340 -17.75 9.34 0.90
C LEU A 340 -18.48 9.62 -0.41
N HIS A 341 -18.73 10.89 -0.67
CA HIS A 341 -19.30 11.31 -1.95
C HIS A 341 -18.21 11.26 -3.03
N PRO A 342 -18.49 10.64 -4.20
CA PRO A 342 -17.57 10.71 -5.34
C PRO A 342 -17.45 12.17 -5.79
N TYR A 343 -16.30 12.49 -6.42
CA TYR A 343 -16.16 13.78 -7.07
C TYR A 343 -17.16 13.92 -8.23
N PRO A 344 -17.67 15.14 -8.49
CA PRO A 344 -18.74 15.36 -9.45
C PRO A 344 -18.30 15.15 -10.91
N SER A 345 -16.99 15.22 -11.17
CA SER A 345 -16.42 15.13 -12.51
C SER A 345 -15.23 14.21 -12.56
N ASN A 346 -14.95 13.68 -13.75
CA ASN A 346 -13.84 12.76 -13.97
C ASN A 346 -12.48 13.44 -14.14
N TRP A 347 -12.42 14.76 -14.29
CA TRP A 347 -11.19 15.54 -14.23
C TRP A 347 -11.28 16.64 -13.17
N ILE A 348 -10.24 16.72 -12.34
CA ILE A 348 -10.11 17.66 -11.25
C ILE A 348 -8.81 18.43 -11.44
N LEU A 349 -8.90 19.74 -11.54
CA LEU A 349 -7.77 20.66 -11.51
C LEU A 349 -7.60 21.18 -10.08
N TRP A 350 -6.36 21.22 -9.60
CA TRP A 350 -6.00 21.71 -8.27
C TRP A 350 -4.89 22.75 -8.36
N GLY A 351 -5.06 23.89 -7.69
CA GLY A 351 -4.06 24.95 -7.58
C GLY A 351 -3.58 25.09 -6.15
N ASN A 352 -2.29 24.83 -5.91
CA ASN A 352 -1.64 25.13 -4.64
C ASN A 352 -1.42 26.64 -4.48
N GLN A 353 -0.97 27.31 -5.55
CA GLN A 353 -0.66 28.74 -5.58
C GLN A 353 -0.87 29.33 -6.98
N PRO A 354 -1.10 30.65 -7.09
CA PRO A 354 -1.20 31.31 -8.38
C PRO A 354 0.16 31.36 -9.09
N GLN A 355 0.13 31.28 -10.42
CA GLN A 355 1.29 31.45 -11.29
C GLN A 355 0.86 32.15 -12.60
N PRO A 356 1.72 32.97 -13.25
CA PRO A 356 1.39 33.55 -14.55
C PRO A 356 1.00 32.48 -15.57
N GLY A 357 -0.14 32.66 -16.24
CA GLY A 357 -0.69 31.71 -17.21
C GLY A 357 -1.46 30.53 -16.61
N TRP A 358 -1.55 30.46 -15.28
CA TRP A 358 -2.33 29.44 -14.59
C TRP A 358 -3.79 29.90 -14.38
N ILE A 359 -4.72 28.94 -14.41
CA ILE A 359 -6.17 29.19 -14.29
C ILE A 359 -6.59 29.70 -12.89
N PHE A 360 -5.78 29.44 -11.86
CA PHE A 360 -6.09 29.80 -10.49
C PHE A 360 -5.38 31.11 -10.10
N GLU A 361 -6.18 32.09 -9.69
CA GLU A 361 -5.71 33.42 -9.25
C GLU A 361 -5.40 33.45 -7.75
N GLU A 362 -5.91 32.50 -6.98
CA GLU A 362 -5.69 32.38 -5.53
C GLU A 362 -5.20 30.97 -5.15
N PRO A 363 -4.49 30.82 -4.01
CA PRO A 363 -4.11 29.51 -3.48
C PRO A 363 -5.32 28.61 -3.14
N LEU A 364 -5.09 27.29 -3.14
CA LEU A 364 -6.04 26.26 -2.68
C LEU A 364 -7.38 26.26 -3.42
N GLN A 365 -7.34 26.44 -4.74
CA GLN A 365 -8.51 26.42 -5.60
C GLN A 365 -8.65 25.10 -6.37
N SER A 366 -9.89 24.74 -6.73
CA SER A 366 -10.18 23.58 -7.58
C SER A 366 -11.17 23.90 -8.69
N ARG A 367 -11.07 23.17 -9.80
CA ARG A 367 -12.11 23.10 -10.84
C ARG A 367 -12.43 21.63 -11.12
N PHE A 368 -13.71 21.38 -11.37
CA PHE A 368 -14.23 20.08 -11.78
C PHE A 368 -14.67 20.21 -13.24
N VAL A 369 -14.17 19.34 -14.10
CA VAL A 369 -14.40 19.38 -15.53
C VAL A 369 -14.78 17.99 -16.02
N ASP A 370 -15.86 17.90 -16.78
CA ASP A 370 -16.27 16.63 -17.38
C ASP A 370 -15.58 16.44 -18.73
N VAL A 371 -14.91 15.30 -18.87
CA VAL A 371 -14.29 14.87 -20.12
C VAL A 371 -15.08 13.69 -20.66
N SER A 372 -15.72 13.91 -21.80
CA SER A 372 -16.53 12.90 -22.48
C SER A 372 -15.65 12.01 -23.37
N ALA A 373 -16.07 10.76 -23.55
CA ALA A 373 -15.45 9.88 -24.54
C ALA A 373 -15.63 10.44 -25.96
N ASP A 374 -14.55 10.45 -26.74
CA ASP A 374 -14.62 10.68 -28.17
C ASP A 374 -15.16 9.40 -28.86
N PRO A 375 -16.26 9.48 -29.64
CA PRO A 375 -16.81 8.34 -30.38
C PRO A 375 -15.81 7.65 -31.31
N ASP A 376 -14.82 8.39 -31.81
CA ASP A 376 -13.80 7.94 -32.77
C ASP A 376 -12.47 7.56 -32.07
N CYS A 377 -12.44 7.58 -30.74
CA CYS A 377 -11.25 7.20 -29.98
C CYS A 377 -10.82 5.76 -30.29
N PRO A 378 -9.54 5.50 -30.58
CA PRO A 378 -9.05 4.16 -30.88
C PRO A 378 -9.10 3.21 -29.68
N ILE A 379 -9.26 3.74 -28.45
CA ILE A 379 -9.26 2.96 -27.21
C ILE A 379 -10.67 2.77 -26.63
N CYS A 380 -11.44 3.85 -26.51
CA CYS A 380 -12.78 3.82 -25.89
C CYS A 380 -13.95 4.12 -26.85
N GLY A 381 -13.67 4.39 -28.12
CA GLY A 381 -14.67 4.67 -29.14
C GLY A 381 -15.44 3.42 -29.60
N LYS A 382 -16.48 3.62 -30.40
CA LYS A 382 -17.39 2.53 -30.84
C LYS A 382 -16.72 1.51 -31.77
N GLY A 383 -15.61 1.89 -32.40
CA GLY A 383 -14.82 1.05 -33.30
C GLY A 383 -13.54 0.48 -32.69
N ALA A 384 -13.35 0.60 -31.37
CA ALA A 384 -12.19 -0.01 -30.69
C ALA A 384 -12.18 -1.53 -30.97
N SER A 385 -11.12 -2.01 -31.63
CA SER A 385 -11.08 -3.40 -32.11
C SER A 385 -11.15 -4.38 -30.94
N PRO A 386 -12.08 -5.36 -30.98
CA PRO A 386 -12.07 -6.49 -30.05
C PRO A 386 -10.84 -7.39 -30.21
N ASP A 387 -10.07 -7.28 -31.30
CA ASP A 387 -9.02 -8.24 -31.66
C ASP A 387 -7.84 -8.28 -30.67
N LEU A 388 -7.72 -7.31 -29.76
CA LEU A 388 -6.78 -7.40 -28.63
C LEU A 388 -7.24 -8.35 -27.50
N LEU A 389 -8.49 -8.82 -27.52
CA LEU A 389 -9.06 -9.78 -26.54
C LEU A 389 -8.92 -11.25 -26.98
N ALA A 390 -8.75 -11.51 -28.28
CA ALA A 390 -8.78 -12.87 -28.83
C ALA A 390 -7.40 -13.58 -28.82
N GLU A 391 -6.29 -12.85 -28.90
CA GLU A 391 -4.95 -13.46 -28.99
C GLU A 391 -4.43 -14.03 -27.66
N ASN A 392 -5.02 -13.69 -26.51
CA ASN A 392 -4.49 -14.07 -25.20
C ASN A 392 -5.39 -15.00 -24.37
N ALA A 393 -6.54 -15.44 -24.88
CA ALA A 393 -7.41 -16.37 -24.14
C ALA A 393 -6.74 -17.73 -23.88
N GLU A 394 -5.90 -18.22 -24.81
CA GLU A 394 -5.08 -19.44 -24.62
C GLU A 394 -3.88 -19.21 -23.67
N LEU A 395 -3.43 -17.96 -23.51
CA LEU A 395 -2.31 -17.58 -22.63
C LEU A 395 -2.75 -17.39 -21.17
N LEU A 396 -3.98 -16.92 -20.92
CA LEU A 396 -4.54 -16.76 -19.57
C LEU A 396 -4.73 -18.10 -18.84
N GLU A 397 -5.02 -19.19 -19.57
CA GLU A 397 -5.03 -20.54 -18.99
C GLU A 397 -3.63 -20.99 -18.53
N SER A 398 -2.56 -20.53 -19.20
CA SER A 398 -1.17 -20.91 -18.90
C SER A 398 -0.53 -20.19 -17.70
N LEU A 399 -1.09 -19.06 -17.26
CA LEU A 399 -0.61 -18.29 -16.10
C LEU A 399 -1.28 -18.69 -14.76
N SER A 400 -2.19 -19.65 -14.80
CA SER A 400 -2.87 -20.19 -13.60
C SER A 400 -2.02 -21.21 -12.81
N GLU A 401 -0.85 -21.59 -13.34
CA GLU A 401 0.11 -22.43 -12.62
C GLU A 401 1.16 -21.57 -11.89
N PRO A 402 1.41 -21.82 -10.60
CA PRO A 402 2.45 -21.10 -9.87
C PRO A 402 3.82 -21.34 -10.52
N PRO A 403 4.71 -20.34 -10.56
CA PRO A 403 5.99 -20.47 -11.25
C PRO A 403 6.82 -21.59 -10.63
N VAL A 404 7.21 -22.56 -11.46
CA VAL A 404 8.17 -23.61 -11.09
C VAL A 404 9.52 -22.94 -10.83
N LEU A 405 9.92 -22.88 -9.56
CA LEU A 405 11.25 -22.38 -9.17
C LEU A 405 12.34 -23.20 -9.88
N PRO A 406 13.34 -22.55 -10.51
CA PRO A 406 14.44 -23.26 -11.12
C PRO A 406 15.25 -24.01 -10.04
N PRO A 407 15.77 -25.22 -10.34
CA PRO A 407 16.54 -26.00 -9.39
C PRO A 407 17.80 -25.23 -8.97
N SER A 408 18.02 -25.18 -7.66
CA SER A 408 19.15 -24.52 -7.01
C SER A 408 20.48 -24.87 -7.66
N LEU A 409 21.22 -23.86 -8.12
CA LEU A 409 22.65 -23.98 -8.45
C LEU A 409 23.45 -24.14 -7.16
N SER A 410 23.41 -25.33 -6.56
CA SER A 410 24.50 -25.82 -5.74
C SER A 410 25.57 -26.36 -6.68
N HIS A 411 26.58 -25.55 -7.00
CA HIS A 411 27.97 -25.94 -7.27
C HIS A 411 28.75 -24.79 -7.89
N PHE A 412 29.48 -24.05 -7.07
CA PHE A 412 30.83 -23.58 -7.42
C PHE A 412 31.69 -23.72 -6.16
N GLY A 413 32.78 -24.46 -6.32
CA GLY A 413 33.78 -24.72 -5.28
C GLY A 413 34.87 -23.66 -5.20
#